data_AF-A0A7Y0EYJ2-F1
#
_entry.id   AF-A0A7Y0EYJ2-F1
#
_cell.length_a   1.000
_cell.length_b   1.000
_cell.length_c   1.000
_cell.angle_alpha   90.00
_cell.angle_beta   90.00
_cell.angle_gamma   90.00
#
_symmetry.space_group_name_H-M   'P 1'
#
loop_
_entity.id
_entity.type
_entity.pdbx_description
1 polymer ?
#
loop_
_entity_poly.entity_id
_entity_poly.type
_entity_poly.pdbx_seq_one_letter_code
_entity_poly.pdbx_strand_id
1 'polypeptide(L)'
;MSAVSEDGGLRELHEPDASDREDDGRIVLRLDRIMVERGRSLNWLAAQVGITNVNLSKIKNNRVSAIRFSTLAAICEALDCQPGDILEYVRD
;
A
#
# COMPACT_ATOMS: atom_id res chain seq x y z
N MET A 1 -51.09 -41.68 -7.43
CA MET A 1 -49.67 -42.08 -7.58
C MET A 1 -49.29 -41.76 -9.01
N SER A 2 -48.38 -40.85 -9.31
CA SER A 2 -47.27 -40.34 -8.52
C SER A 2 -47.05 -38.87 -8.85
N ALA A 3 -46.81 -38.06 -7.82
CA ALA A 3 -46.28 -36.72 -7.97
C ALA A 3 -44.83 -36.83 -8.46
N VAL A 4 -44.48 -36.07 -9.50
CA VAL A 4 -43.08 -35.77 -9.80
C VAL A 4 -42.83 -34.39 -9.21
N SER A 5 -42.19 -34.39 -8.04
CA SER A 5 -41.60 -33.21 -7.45
C SER A 5 -40.29 -32.95 -8.20
N GLU A 6 -40.25 -31.90 -9.03
CA GLU A 6 -38.99 -31.37 -9.54
C GLU A 6 -38.39 -30.50 -8.44
N ASP A 7 -37.51 -31.13 -7.68
CA ASP A 7 -36.79 -30.59 -6.55
C ASP A 7 -36.03 -29.32 -6.97
N GLY A 8 -36.25 -28.26 -6.19
CA GLY A 8 -35.59 -26.98 -6.34
C GLY A 8 -34.12 -27.10 -6.01
N GLY A 9 -33.28 -27.21 -7.02
CA GLY A 9 -31.85 -26.91 -6.91
C GLY A 9 -31.57 -25.52 -7.43
N LEU A 10 -31.69 -24.50 -6.57
CA LEU A 10 -30.98 -23.24 -6.80
C LEU A 10 -29.51 -23.60 -7.02
N ARG A 11 -29.01 -23.42 -8.24
CA ARG A 11 -27.56 -23.49 -8.48
C ARG A 11 -26.93 -22.41 -7.63
N GLU A 12 -26.27 -22.84 -6.57
CA GLU A 12 -25.42 -21.99 -5.75
C GLU A 12 -24.41 -21.35 -6.71
N LEU A 13 -24.52 -20.03 -6.90
CA LEU A 13 -23.43 -19.26 -7.46
C LEU A 13 -22.30 -19.44 -6.44
N HIS A 14 -21.35 -20.32 -6.75
CA HIS A 14 -20.14 -20.45 -5.97
C HIS A 14 -19.44 -19.10 -6.04
N GLU A 15 -19.62 -18.29 -5.00
CA GLU A 15 -18.83 -17.09 -4.82
C GLU A 15 -17.39 -17.58 -4.66
N PRO A 16 -16.47 -17.14 -5.54
CA PRO A 16 -15.08 -17.56 -5.43
C PRO A 16 -14.59 -17.16 -4.04
N ASP A 17 -14.01 -18.15 -3.33
CA ASP A 17 -13.41 -17.93 -2.02
C ASP A 17 -12.36 -16.81 -2.17
N ALA A 18 -12.40 -15.82 -1.28
CA ALA A 18 -11.46 -14.69 -1.32
C ALA A 18 -9.98 -15.13 -1.25
N SER A 19 -9.74 -16.39 -0.85
CA SER A 19 -8.42 -17.03 -0.84
C SER A 19 -7.92 -17.52 -2.21
N ASP A 20 -8.74 -17.53 -3.27
CA ASP A 20 -8.32 -17.92 -4.65
C ASP A 20 -7.76 -16.75 -5.49
N ARG A 21 -7.54 -15.58 -4.90
CA ARG A 21 -6.89 -14.45 -5.59
C ARG A 21 -5.37 -14.59 -5.52
N GLU A 22 -4.79 -15.40 -6.39
CA GLU A 22 -3.34 -15.46 -6.67
C GLU A 22 -2.82 -14.20 -7.41
N ASP A 23 -3.18 -13.00 -6.91
CA ASP A 23 -2.75 -11.73 -7.51
C ASP A 23 -2.63 -10.65 -6.41
N ASP A 24 -2.01 -10.98 -5.26
CA ASP A 24 -1.83 -10.05 -4.14
C ASP A 24 -0.66 -9.09 -4.39
N GLY A 25 -0.87 -8.12 -5.28
CA GLY A 25 0.16 -7.10 -5.49
C GLY A 25 0.48 -6.32 -4.21
N ARG A 26 1.75 -5.96 -4.05
CA ARG A 26 2.29 -5.26 -2.88
C ARG A 26 2.49 -3.77 -3.14
N ILE A 27 2.37 -2.97 -2.08
CA ILE A 27 2.73 -1.55 -2.11
C ILE A 27 4.21 -1.37 -1.80
N VAL A 28 4.92 -0.65 -2.66
CA VAL A 28 6.32 -0.28 -2.46
C VAL A 28 6.48 1.24 -2.45
N LEU A 29 7.22 1.72 -1.47
CA LEU A 29 7.57 3.12 -1.24
C LEU A 29 8.83 3.47 -2.04
N ARG A 30 8.71 4.45 -2.94
CA ARG A 30 9.77 5.05 -3.78
C ARG A 30 10.36 6.32 -3.16
N LEU A 31 10.35 6.40 -1.83
CA LEU A 31 10.81 7.60 -1.11
C LEU A 31 12.29 7.90 -1.36
N ASP A 32 13.12 6.87 -1.50
CA ASP A 32 14.54 7.00 -1.82
C ASP A 32 14.79 7.75 -3.12
N ARG A 33 14.02 7.44 -4.18
CA ARG A 33 14.08 8.11 -5.47
C ARG A 33 13.78 9.60 -5.34
N ILE A 34 12.66 9.96 -4.71
CA ILE A 34 12.26 11.37 -4.55
C ILE A 34 13.28 12.14 -3.70
N MET A 35 13.84 11.52 -2.66
CA MET A 35 14.89 12.15 -1.86
C MET A 35 16.15 12.48 -2.68
N VAL A 36 16.56 11.58 -3.59
CA VAL A 36 17.70 11.81 -4.49
C VAL A 36 17.37 12.91 -5.49
N GLU A 37 16.20 12.87 -6.13
CA GLU A 37 15.75 13.89 -7.09
C GLU A 37 15.70 15.30 -6.45
N ARG A 38 15.33 15.39 -5.16
CA ARG A 38 15.30 16.66 -4.41
C ARG A 38 16.62 17.02 -3.72
N GLY A 39 17.63 16.16 -3.78
CA GLY A 39 18.93 16.38 -3.11
C GLY A 39 18.83 16.50 -1.59
N ARG A 40 17.88 15.77 -0.96
CA ARG A 40 17.64 15.84 0.49
C ARG A 40 18.15 14.61 1.22
N SER A 41 18.75 14.84 2.39
CA SER A 41 19.24 13.76 3.25
C SER A 41 18.13 13.19 4.14
N LEU A 42 18.32 11.94 4.61
CA LEU A 42 17.39 11.29 5.54
C LEU A 42 17.24 12.10 6.84
N ASN A 43 18.36 12.56 7.40
CA ASN A 43 18.38 13.36 8.62
C ASN A 43 17.61 14.67 8.47
N TRP A 44 17.75 15.34 7.32
CA TRP A 44 17.00 16.55 7.03
C TRP A 44 15.50 16.28 6.96
N LEU A 45 15.09 15.24 6.22
CA LEU A 45 13.68 14.90 6.05
C LEU A 45 13.03 14.46 7.38
N ALA A 46 13.76 13.72 8.21
CA ALA A 46 13.30 13.33 9.55
C ALA A 46 13.00 14.56 10.43
N ALA A 47 13.86 15.58 10.36
CA ALA A 47 13.67 16.84 11.07
C ALA A 47 12.48 17.64 10.53
N GLN A 48 12.26 17.68 9.21
CA GLN A 48 11.11 18.38 8.63
C GLN A 48 9.78 17.70 8.94
N VAL A 49 9.74 16.37 8.87
CA VAL A 49 8.51 15.57 9.08
C VAL A 49 8.19 15.40 10.57
N GLY A 50 9.16 15.65 11.46
CA GLY A 50 8.97 15.48 12.91
C GLY A 50 8.92 14.03 13.37
N ILE A 51 9.65 13.13 12.68
CA ILE A 51 9.76 11.71 13.06
C ILE A 51 11.22 11.30 13.24
N THR A 52 11.45 10.19 13.97
CA THR A 52 12.81 9.71 14.19
C THR A 52 13.45 9.24 12.88
N ASN A 53 14.77 9.42 12.76
CA ASN A 53 15.55 8.87 11.64
C ASN A 53 15.38 7.36 11.48
N VAL A 54 15.21 6.63 12.58
CA VAL A 54 14.97 5.19 12.57
C VAL A 54 13.62 4.87 11.90
N ASN A 55 12.56 5.61 12.23
CA ASN A 55 11.25 5.41 11.60
C ASN A 55 11.29 5.77 10.11
N LEU A 56 11.87 6.92 9.76
CA LEU A 56 12.00 7.34 8.36
C LEU A 56 12.87 6.37 7.55
N SER A 57 13.92 5.79 8.15
CA SER A 57 14.74 4.74 7.53
C SER A 57 13.93 3.48 7.20
N LYS A 58 13.03 3.07 8.11
CA LYS A 58 12.13 1.93 7.83
C LYS A 58 11.19 2.23 6.67
N ILE A 59 10.63 3.44 6.62
CA ILE A 59 9.76 3.90 5.52
C ILE A 59 10.53 3.87 4.19
N LYS A 60 11.70 4.53 4.14
CA LYS A 60 12.56 4.58 2.94
C LYS A 60 12.89 3.18 2.41
N ASN A 61 13.18 2.23 3.30
CA ASN A 61 13.65 0.90 2.93
C ASN A 61 12.53 -0.14 2.85
N ASN A 62 11.25 0.27 2.80
CA ASN A 62 10.10 -0.65 2.69
C ASN A 62 10.00 -1.67 3.85
N ARG A 63 10.49 -1.31 5.04
CA ARG A 63 10.44 -2.13 6.26
C ARG A 63 9.33 -1.68 7.21
N VAL A 64 8.24 -1.14 6.67
CA VAL A 64 7.04 -0.72 7.40
C VAL A 64 5.84 -1.49 6.88
N SER A 65 4.92 -1.85 7.77
CA SER A 65 3.63 -2.45 7.40
C SER A 65 2.54 -1.40 7.15
N ALA A 66 2.72 -0.18 7.67
CA ALA A 66 1.77 0.91 7.54
C ALA A 66 2.45 2.27 7.61
N ILE A 67 1.84 3.27 6.96
CA ILE A 67 2.19 4.68 7.08
C ILE A 67 0.93 5.48 7.42
N ARG A 68 1.03 6.41 8.38
CA ARG A 68 -0.07 7.35 8.66
C ARG A 68 -0.15 8.37 7.54
N PHE A 69 -1.36 8.73 7.10
CA PHE A 69 -1.53 9.78 6.09
C PHE A 69 -0.95 11.13 6.52
N SER A 70 -0.98 11.47 7.81
CA SER A 70 -0.30 12.68 8.31
C SER A 70 1.22 12.65 8.07
N THR A 71 1.85 11.50 8.23
CA THR A 71 3.28 11.33 7.92
C THR A 71 3.52 11.42 6.41
N LEU A 72 2.68 10.78 5.60
CA LEU A 72 2.79 10.86 4.14
C LEU A 72 2.59 12.31 3.63
N ALA A 73 1.62 13.03 4.16
CA ALA A 73 1.37 14.43 3.83
C ALA A 73 2.55 15.33 4.20
N ALA A 74 3.12 15.17 5.40
CA ALA A 74 4.30 15.93 5.83
C ALA A 74 5.54 15.62 4.96
N ILE A 75 5.69 14.38 4.49
CA ILE A 75 6.75 14.03 3.52
C ILE A 75 6.50 14.74 2.18
N CYS A 76 5.25 14.71 1.69
CA CYS A 76 4.87 15.36 0.43
C CYS A 76 5.12 16.87 0.49
N GLU A 77 4.77 17.53 1.60
CA GLU A 77 5.02 18.95 1.82
C GLU A 77 6.53 19.26 1.88
N ALA A 78 7.31 18.47 2.64
CA ALA A 78 8.74 18.70 2.78
C ALA A 78 9.53 18.47 1.47
N LEU A 79 9.10 17.49 0.66
CA LEU A 79 9.76 17.16 -0.61
C LEU A 79 9.10 17.83 -1.82
N ASP A 80 8.00 18.56 -1.63
CA ASP A 80 7.19 19.18 -2.69
C ASP A 80 6.79 18.15 -3.78
N CYS A 81 6.25 17.01 -3.34
CA CYS A 81 5.82 15.92 -4.22
C CYS A 81 4.37 15.49 -3.93
N GLN A 82 3.85 14.59 -4.76
CA GLN A 82 2.53 13.98 -4.58
C GLN A 82 2.64 12.57 -4.00
N PRO A 83 1.58 12.05 -3.34
CA PRO A 83 1.55 10.67 -2.85
C PRO A 83 1.86 9.62 -3.92
N GLY A 84 1.43 9.85 -5.17
CA GLY A 84 1.70 8.96 -6.30
C GLY A 84 3.17 8.89 -6.72
N ASP A 85 3.99 9.88 -6.32
CA ASP A 85 5.45 9.83 -6.54
C ASP A 85 6.14 8.88 -5.55
N ILE A 86 5.48 8.61 -4.41
CA ILE A 86 6.02 7.78 -3.32
C ILE A 86 5.43 6.38 -3.33
N LEU A 87 4.13 6.23 -3.58
CA LEU A 87 3.43 4.96 -3.49
C LEU A 87 3.32 4.29 -4.86
N GLU A 88 3.82 3.06 -4.97
CA GLU A 88 3.71 2.24 -6.17
C GLU A 88 3.04 0.89 -5.84
N TYR A 89 2.04 0.51 -6.62
CA TYR A 89 1.49 -0.84 -6.60
C TYR A 89 2.30 -1.73 -7.56
N VAL A 90 2.81 -2.84 -7.04
CA VAL A 90 3.57 -3.84 -7.79
C VAL A 90 2.77 -5.14 -7.77
N ARG A 91 2.43 -5.67 -8.94
CA ARG A 91 1.81 -6.99 -9.08
C ARG A 91 2.89 -8.06 -8.86
N ASP A 92 2.54 -9.13 -8.14
CA ASP A 92 3.43 -10.28 -7.88
C ASP A 92 3.52 -11.23 -9.09
#